data_AF-A0A4Q4D3I5-F1
#
_entry.id   AF-A0A4Q4D3I5-F1
#
_cell.length_a   1.000
_cell.length_b   1.000
_cell.length_c   1.000
_cell.angle_alpha   90.00
_cell.angle_beta   90.00
_cell.angle_gamma   90.00
#
_symmetry.space_group_name_H-M   'P 1'
#
loop_
_entity.id
_entity.type
_entity.pdbx_description
1 polymer ?
#
loop_
_entity_poly.entity_id
_entity_poly.type
_entity_poly.pdbx_seq_one_letter_code
_entity_poly.pdbx_strand_id
1 'polypeptide(L)'
;MEPITVTDEAVVVTGDSLTLTYRPRRITVSDGTFLMHESRGGTLSSVWATDLGGRFVEVIHLGDGPVGGELVMVVPDVDVVAVGDLYTPLPPPAPRASWPAAIDLAIGLTTPNSRILTSSGAVAREELEAFHQRLLGLLHG
;
A
#
# COMPACT_ATOMS: atom_id res chain seq x y z
N MET A 1 1.50 -17.78 -15.77
CA MET A 1 0.73 -16.55 -15.51
C MET A 1 1.61 -15.67 -14.63
N GLU A 2 1.71 -14.37 -14.89
CA GLU A 2 2.49 -13.49 -14.02
C GLU A 2 1.79 -13.44 -12.64
N PRO A 3 2.49 -13.73 -11.53
CA PRO A 3 1.86 -13.91 -10.21
C PRO A 3 1.25 -12.62 -9.67
N ILE A 4 1.70 -11.48 -10.19
CA ILE A 4 1.17 -10.15 -9.87
C ILE A 4 0.90 -9.43 -11.19
N THR A 5 -0.33 -8.99 -11.39
CA THR A 5 -0.74 -8.16 -12.52
C THR A 5 -1.07 -6.76 -12.01
N VAL A 6 -0.47 -5.74 -12.62
CA VAL A 6 -0.76 -4.33 -12.30
C VAL A 6 -1.59 -3.74 -13.44
N THR A 7 -2.71 -3.12 -13.07
CA THR A 7 -3.54 -2.32 -13.98
C THR A 7 -3.55 -0.87 -13.52
N ASP A 8 -4.15 0.01 -14.31
CA ASP A 8 -4.29 1.43 -13.95
C ASP A 8 -5.12 1.64 -12.67
N GLU A 9 -5.94 0.66 -12.27
CA GLU A 9 -6.86 0.78 -11.14
C GLU A 9 -6.54 -0.14 -9.95
N ALA A 10 -5.74 -1.19 -10.14
CA ALA A 10 -5.57 -2.23 -9.15
C ALA A 10 -4.28 -3.03 -9.29
N VAL A 11 -3.89 -3.68 -8.20
CA VAL A 11 -2.88 -4.75 -8.20
C VAL A 11 -3.59 -6.06 -7.92
N VAL A 12 -3.45 -7.04 -8.81
CA VAL A 12 -4.05 -8.37 -8.68
C VAL A 12 -2.95 -9.36 -8.34
N VAL A 13 -3.14 -10.08 -7.23
CA VAL A 13 -2.22 -11.11 -6.74
C VAL A 13 -2.92 -12.46 -6.85
N THR A 14 -2.31 -13.39 -7.56
CA THR A 14 -2.88 -14.72 -7.80
C THR A 14 -2.03 -15.78 -7.09
N GLY A 15 -2.65 -16.53 -6.18
CA GLY A 15 -2.11 -17.78 -5.64
C GLY A 15 -2.76 -18.99 -6.29
N ASP A 16 -2.47 -20.19 -5.78
CA ASP A 16 -2.95 -21.45 -6.37
C ASP A 16 -4.46 -21.68 -6.13
N SER A 17 -5.03 -21.04 -5.10
CA SER A 17 -6.43 -21.25 -4.69
C SER A 17 -7.28 -19.98 -4.72
N LEU A 18 -6.67 -18.82 -4.47
CA LEU A 18 -7.38 -17.55 -4.35
C LEU A 18 -6.69 -16.44 -5.15
N THR A 19 -7.49 -15.44 -5.52
CA THR A 19 -7.01 -14.20 -6.12
C THR A 19 -7.41 -13.03 -5.24
N LEU A 20 -6.45 -12.18 -4.92
CA LEU A 20 -6.66 -10.92 -4.19
C LEU A 20 -6.54 -9.75 -5.15
N THR A 21 -7.47 -8.81 -5.09
CA THR A 21 -7.40 -7.52 -5.79
C THR A 21 -7.22 -6.41 -4.78
N TYR A 22 -6.07 -5.74 -4.85
CA TYR A 22 -5.72 -4.57 -4.08
C TYR A 22 -6.11 -3.31 -4.83
N ARG A 23 -6.82 -2.43 -4.12
CA ARG A 23 -6.96 -1.01 -4.43
C ARG A 23 -6.52 -0.22 -3.20
N PRO A 24 -6.02 1.01 -3.35
CA PRO A 24 -5.37 1.75 -2.25
C PRO A 24 -6.16 1.89 -0.94
N ARG A 25 -7.47 1.70 -0.94
CA ARG A 25 -8.35 1.78 0.24
C ARG A 25 -9.34 0.60 0.34
N ARG A 26 -9.18 -0.44 -0.48
CA ARG A 26 -10.11 -1.57 -0.56
C ARG A 26 -9.41 -2.84 -1.05
N ILE A 27 -9.64 -3.95 -0.36
CA ILE A 27 -9.25 -5.29 -0.79
C ILE A 27 -10.49 -6.10 -1.12
N THR A 28 -10.41 -6.94 -2.14
CA THR A 28 -11.36 -8.03 -2.37
C THR A 28 -10.60 -9.31 -2.65
N VAL A 29 -11.08 -10.43 -2.14
CA VAL A 29 -10.56 -11.77 -2.43
C VAL A 29 -11.65 -12.57 -3.15
N SER A 30 -11.24 -13.53 -3.98
CA SER A 30 -12.15 -14.38 -4.78
C SER A 30 -13.10 -15.23 -3.95
N ASP A 31 -12.85 -15.42 -2.65
CA ASP A 31 -13.74 -16.11 -1.71
C ASP A 31 -14.89 -15.22 -1.18
N GLY A 32 -14.93 -13.95 -1.61
CA GLY A 32 -15.92 -12.96 -1.14
C GLY A 32 -15.43 -12.07 -0.01
N THR A 33 -14.21 -12.28 0.51
CA THR A 33 -13.62 -11.40 1.53
C THR A 33 -13.51 -9.98 0.98
N PHE A 34 -13.90 -9.01 1.81
CA PHE A 34 -13.84 -7.59 1.52
C PHE A 34 -13.24 -6.85 2.71
N LEU A 35 -12.26 -5.99 2.46
CA LEU A 35 -11.63 -5.20 3.52
C LEU A 35 -11.55 -3.73 3.11
N MET A 36 -11.84 -2.87 4.06
CA MET A 36 -11.57 -1.44 4.04
C MET A 36 -11.19 -1.04 5.47
N HIS A 37 -10.43 0.03 5.62
CA HIS A 37 -10.15 0.58 6.95
C HIS A 37 -11.46 1.04 7.63
N GLU A 38 -11.54 0.93 8.96
CA GLU A 38 -12.74 1.30 9.74
C GLU A 38 -13.14 2.77 9.56
N SER A 39 -12.18 3.68 9.36
CA SER A 39 -12.46 5.10 9.06
C SER A 39 -13.21 5.31 7.74
N ARG A 40 -13.31 4.26 6.92
CA ARG A 40 -14.02 4.24 5.63
C ARG A 40 -15.27 3.35 5.67
N GLY A 41 -15.71 2.92 6.85
CA GLY A 41 -16.86 2.03 7.04
C GLY A 41 -16.56 0.54 6.84
N GLY A 42 -15.28 0.15 6.81
CA GLY A 42 -14.86 -1.25 6.79
C GLY A 42 -14.64 -1.84 8.17
N THR A 43 -13.98 -2.99 8.22
CA THR A 43 -13.73 -3.77 9.45
C THR A 43 -12.25 -3.89 9.81
N LEU A 44 -11.34 -3.44 8.94
CA LEU A 44 -9.91 -3.48 9.19
C LEU A 44 -9.49 -2.28 10.05
N SER A 45 -8.88 -2.52 11.21
CA SER A 45 -8.32 -1.46 12.05
C SER A 45 -6.82 -1.26 11.86
N SER A 46 -6.05 -2.35 11.72
CA SER A 46 -4.59 -2.27 11.61
C SER A 46 -4.03 -3.25 10.57
N VAL A 47 -4.09 -4.55 10.82
CA VAL A 47 -3.47 -5.56 9.97
C VAL A 47 -4.43 -6.71 9.67
N TRP A 48 -4.32 -7.24 8.46
CA TRP A 48 -4.95 -8.47 8.04
C TRP A 48 -4.02 -9.23 7.10
N ALA A 49 -4.06 -10.54 7.13
CA ALA A 49 -3.25 -11.36 6.26
C ALA A 49 -4.01 -12.61 5.80
N THR A 50 -3.62 -13.14 4.64
CA THR A 50 -4.17 -14.38 4.11
C THR A 50 -3.12 -15.15 3.31
N ASP A 51 -3.29 -16.47 3.25
CA ASP A 51 -2.66 -17.31 2.23
C ASP A 51 -3.60 -17.46 1.03
N LEU A 52 -3.10 -17.23 -0.18
CA LEU A 52 -3.84 -17.37 -1.43
C LEU A 52 -3.65 -18.75 -2.09
N GLY A 53 -3.09 -19.71 -1.37
CA GLY A 53 -2.67 -21.02 -1.88
C GLY A 53 -1.20 -20.97 -2.25
N GLY A 54 -0.31 -20.99 -1.25
CA GLY A 54 1.14 -20.93 -1.43
C GLY A 54 1.69 -19.51 -1.60
N ARG A 55 0.86 -18.48 -1.44
CA ARG A 55 1.25 -17.07 -1.57
C ARG A 55 0.63 -16.26 -0.44
N PHE A 56 1.46 -15.87 0.52
CA PHE A 56 1.04 -15.07 1.65
C PHE A 56 0.97 -13.59 1.27
N VAL A 57 -0.08 -12.91 1.73
CA VAL A 57 -0.28 -11.47 1.53
C VAL A 57 -0.66 -10.83 2.86
N GLU A 58 0.00 -9.71 3.17
CA GLU A 58 -0.33 -8.86 4.31
C GLU A 58 -0.92 -7.54 3.81
N VAL A 59 -1.94 -7.04 4.52
CA VAL A 59 -2.60 -5.75 4.27
C VAL A 59 -2.58 -4.96 5.56
N ILE A 60 -2.04 -3.75 5.52
CA ILE A 60 -1.72 -2.96 6.70
C ILE A 60 -2.23 -1.52 6.51
N HIS A 61 -2.90 -0.97 7.51
CA HIS A 61 -3.10 0.46 7.63
C HIS A 61 -1.96 1.06 8.48
N LEU A 62 -1.11 1.87 7.86
CA LEU A 62 0.07 2.47 8.51
C LEU A 62 -0.18 3.88 9.07
N GLY A 63 -1.43 4.35 8.99
CA GLY A 63 -1.82 5.72 9.28
C GLY A 63 -2.37 6.42 8.04
N ASP A 64 -2.95 7.61 8.26
CA ASP A 64 -3.59 8.38 7.21
C ASP A 64 -2.58 9.03 6.27
N GLY A 65 -2.81 8.87 4.97
CA GLY A 65 -2.15 9.62 3.91
C GLY A 65 -2.96 10.86 3.49
N PRO A 66 -3.14 11.11 2.18
CA PRO A 66 -3.85 12.30 1.73
C PRO A 66 -5.34 12.30 2.11
N VAL A 67 -6.01 11.14 2.03
CA VAL A 67 -7.47 11.02 2.21
C VAL A 67 -7.83 10.32 3.51
N GLY A 68 -7.01 9.36 3.94
CA GLY A 68 -7.22 8.57 5.14
C GLY A 68 -7.82 7.20 4.83
N GLY A 69 -7.43 6.21 5.66
CA GLY A 69 -7.76 4.80 5.46
C GLY A 69 -7.03 4.13 4.29
N GLU A 70 -5.93 4.73 3.79
CA GLU A 70 -5.04 4.07 2.84
C GLU A 70 -4.49 2.76 3.42
N LEU A 71 -4.37 1.76 2.56
CA LEU A 71 -3.88 0.42 2.87
C LEU A 71 -2.58 0.18 2.10
N VAL A 72 -1.63 -0.48 2.74
CA VAL A 72 -0.42 -1.03 2.13
C VAL A 72 -0.58 -2.54 2.01
N MET A 73 -0.13 -3.12 0.90
CA MET A 73 -0.07 -4.57 0.71
C MET A 73 1.36 -5.04 0.54
N VAL A 74 1.73 -6.12 1.23
CA VAL A 74 3.04 -6.78 1.10
C VAL A 74 2.83 -8.20 0.58
N VAL A 75 3.62 -8.58 -0.43
CA VAL A 75 3.65 -9.95 -0.99
C VAL A 75 5.10 -10.45 -0.87
N PRO A 76 5.47 -11.09 0.27
CA PRO A 76 6.87 -11.29 0.63
C PRO A 76 7.67 -12.19 -0.32
N ASP A 77 7.06 -13.23 -0.89
CA ASP A 77 7.76 -14.22 -1.72
C ASP A 77 8.27 -13.67 -3.05
N VAL A 78 7.73 -12.53 -3.50
CA VAL A 78 8.11 -11.84 -4.74
C VAL A 78 8.57 -10.40 -4.50
N ASP A 79 8.82 -10.03 -3.25
CA ASP A 79 9.32 -8.72 -2.82
C ASP A 79 8.53 -7.53 -3.41
N VAL A 80 7.20 -7.60 -3.34
CA VAL A 80 6.30 -6.53 -3.79
C VAL A 80 5.67 -5.83 -2.59
N VAL A 81 5.74 -4.50 -2.59
CA VAL A 81 5.05 -3.63 -1.63
C VAL A 81 4.20 -2.63 -2.40
N ALA A 82 2.88 -2.72 -2.29
CA ALA A 82 1.97 -1.75 -2.86
C ALA A 82 1.59 -0.70 -1.80
N VAL A 83 2.08 0.52 -1.97
CA VAL A 83 1.78 1.68 -1.09
C VAL A 83 0.61 2.53 -1.62
N GLY A 84 0.16 2.27 -2.85
CA GLY A 84 -1.04 2.88 -3.42
C GLY A 84 -0.99 4.40 -3.42
N ASP A 85 -1.99 5.03 -2.80
CA ASP A 85 -2.16 6.48 -2.71
C ASP A 85 -1.43 7.11 -1.51
N LEU A 86 -0.72 6.33 -0.69
CA LEU A 86 0.18 6.93 0.29
C LEU A 86 1.27 7.73 -0.43
N TYR A 87 1.74 7.26 -1.58
CA TYR A 87 2.62 8.04 -2.44
C TYR A 87 1.80 8.88 -3.43
N THR A 88 2.15 10.15 -3.57
CA THR A 88 1.70 11.00 -4.67
C THR A 88 2.87 11.83 -5.19
N PRO A 89 3.00 12.03 -6.52
CA PRO A 89 4.05 12.89 -7.08
C PRO A 89 3.99 14.33 -6.56
N LEU A 90 2.79 14.81 -6.21
CA LEU A 90 2.56 16.17 -5.77
C LEU A 90 1.67 16.19 -4.50
N PRO A 91 2.27 16.25 -3.30
CA PRO A 91 1.50 16.39 -2.06
C PRO A 91 0.88 17.81 -1.97
N PRO A 92 -0.23 17.97 -1.23
CA PRO A 92 -0.81 19.29 -0.97
C PRO A 92 0.16 20.15 -0.13
N PRO A 93 0.08 21.50 -0.21
CA PRO A 93 0.94 22.39 0.58
C PRO A 93 0.85 22.19 2.10
N ALA A 94 -0.29 21.71 2.59
CA ALA A 94 -0.52 21.39 4.00
C ALA A 94 -0.93 19.92 4.12
N PRO A 95 0.03 18.97 4.17
CA PRO A 95 -0.27 17.55 4.34
C PRO A 95 -0.76 17.24 5.75
N ARG A 96 -1.40 16.07 5.93
CA ARG A 96 -1.79 15.60 7.26
C ARG A 96 -0.54 15.28 8.10
N ALA A 97 -0.57 15.63 9.38
CA ALA A 97 0.55 15.44 10.29
C ALA A 97 0.97 13.96 10.46
N SER A 98 0.04 13.01 10.28
CA SER A 98 0.31 11.57 10.36
C SER A 98 1.00 10.99 9.13
N TRP A 99 0.94 11.69 7.99
CA TRP A 99 1.35 11.13 6.70
C TRP A 99 2.87 10.82 6.62
N PRO A 100 3.79 11.66 7.10
CA PRO A 100 5.21 11.31 7.13
C PRO A 100 5.47 10.00 7.88
N ALA A 101 4.84 9.80 9.04
CA ALA A 101 5.00 8.58 9.83
C ALA A 101 4.49 7.34 9.07
N ALA A 102 3.37 7.46 8.34
CA ALA A 102 2.87 6.37 7.50
C ALA A 102 3.85 6.01 6.37
N ILE A 103 4.51 7.01 5.77
CA ILE A 103 5.54 6.78 4.74
C ILE A 103 6.82 6.17 5.34
N ASP A 104 7.26 6.64 6.51
CA ASP A 104 8.43 6.09 7.20
C ASP A 104 8.25 4.60 7.51
N LEU A 105 7.07 4.22 8.03
CA LEU A 105 6.71 2.82 8.23
C LEU A 105 6.66 2.04 6.91
N ALA A 106 6.12 2.63 5.84
CA ALA A 106 6.07 1.98 4.52
C ALA A 106 7.47 1.71 3.97
N ILE A 107 8.42 2.65 4.13
CA ILE A 107 9.83 2.47 3.77
C ILE A 107 10.42 1.29 4.55
N GLY A 108 10.08 1.16 5.83
CA GLY A 108 10.49 0.03 6.68
C GLY A 108 10.00 -1.34 6.21
N LEU A 109 8.93 -1.41 5.42
CA LEU A 109 8.43 -2.66 4.81
C LEU A 109 9.17 -3.04 3.52
N THR A 110 10.00 -2.14 2.98
CA THR A 110 10.73 -2.36 1.73
C THR A 110 12.16 -2.84 1.96
N THR A 111 12.68 -3.60 1.01
CA THR A 111 14.11 -3.91 0.82
C THR A 111 14.68 -3.00 -0.27
N PRO A 112 16.01 -2.97 -0.48
CA PRO A 112 16.61 -2.27 -1.63
C PRO A 112 16.15 -2.80 -3.00
N ASN A 113 15.59 -4.01 -3.08
CA ASN A 113 15.14 -4.65 -4.31
C ASN A 113 13.62 -4.70 -4.45
N SER A 114 12.87 -4.21 -3.47
CA SER A 114 11.41 -4.28 -3.51
C SER A 114 10.85 -3.57 -4.72
N ARG A 115 9.91 -4.23 -5.40
CA ARG A 115 9.07 -3.58 -6.41
C ARG A 115 7.97 -2.81 -5.69
N ILE A 116 8.15 -1.50 -5.57
CA ILE A 116 7.21 -0.61 -4.88
C ILE A 116 6.16 -0.10 -5.87
N LEU A 117 4.89 -0.40 -5.60
CA LEU A 117 3.76 -0.04 -6.46
C LEU A 117 2.94 1.10 -5.85
N THR A 118 2.73 2.14 -6.63
CA THR A 118 1.87 3.30 -6.29
C THR A 118 0.70 3.37 -7.26
N SER A 119 -0.30 4.20 -6.96
CA SER A 119 -1.39 4.45 -7.92
C SER A 119 -0.92 5.18 -9.18
N SER A 120 0.26 5.82 -9.15
CA SER A 120 0.89 6.48 -10.30
C SER A 120 1.91 5.62 -11.04
N GLY A 121 2.05 4.35 -10.68
CA GLY A 121 3.04 3.43 -11.24
C GLY A 121 4.09 2.98 -10.22
N ALA A 122 5.08 2.23 -10.68
CA ALA A 122 6.18 1.78 -9.82
C ALA A 122 7.16 2.93 -9.55
N VAL A 123 7.71 2.97 -8.35
CA VAL A 123 8.72 3.96 -7.93
C VAL A 123 9.90 3.26 -7.28
N ALA A 124 11.07 3.90 -7.34
CA ALA A 124 12.23 3.45 -6.58
C ALA A 124 12.08 3.76 -5.08
N ARG A 125 12.83 3.05 -4.25
CA ARG A 125 12.85 3.29 -2.79
C ARG A 125 13.30 4.71 -2.46
N GLU A 126 14.30 5.21 -3.18
CA GLU A 126 14.85 6.55 -3.02
C GLU A 126 13.80 7.63 -3.34
N GLU A 127 12.86 7.36 -4.25
CA GLU A 127 11.75 8.28 -4.53
C GLU A 127 10.76 8.34 -3.36
N LEU A 128 10.50 7.21 -2.71
CA LEU A 128 9.65 7.14 -1.52
C LEU A 128 10.31 7.83 -0.32
N GLU A 129 11.62 7.65 -0.13
CA GLU A 129 12.43 8.35 0.88
C GLU A 129 12.48 9.86 0.61
N ALA A 130 12.68 10.28 -0.64
CA ALA A 130 12.62 11.69 -1.02
C ALA A 130 11.23 12.29 -0.78
N PHE A 131 10.17 11.53 -1.04
CA PHE A 131 8.81 11.95 -0.74
C PHE A 131 8.58 12.13 0.77
N HIS A 132 9.08 11.23 1.61
CA HIS A 132 9.07 11.40 3.06
C HIS A 132 9.70 12.73 3.50
N GLN A 133 10.90 13.04 2.98
CA GLN A 133 11.60 14.29 3.31
C GLN A 133 10.82 15.52 2.84
N ARG A 134 10.17 15.47 1.66
CA ARG A 134 9.30 16.56 1.18
C ARG A 134 8.12 16.80 2.12
N LEU A 135 7.47 15.75 2.62
CA LEU A 135 6.36 15.88 3.57
C LEU A 135 6.82 16.54 4.88
N LEU A 136 7.97 16.15 5.42
CA LEU A 136 8.54 16.77 6.61
C LEU A 136 8.86 18.25 6.38
N GLY A 137 9.44 18.59 5.23
CA GLY A 137 9.71 19.98 4.85
C GLY A 137 8.44 20.83 4.76
N LEU A 138 7.34 20.28 4.26
CA LEU A 138 6.06 21.00 4.20
C LEU A 138 5.42 21.22 5.59
N LEU A 139 5.68 20.34 6.55
CA LEU A 139 5.12 20.44 7.91
C LEU A 139 5.95 21.30 8.86
N HIS A 140 7.26 21.36 8.63
CA HIS A 140 8.22 21.91 9.60
C HIS A 140 9.18 22.95 9.02
N GLY A 141 9.12 23.22 7.71
CA GLY A 141 9.96 24.19 7.01
C GLY A 141 9.35 25.59 6.90
#